data_AF-A0A1V5NFF2-F1
#
_entry.id   AF-A0A1V5NFF2-F1
#
_cell.length_a   1.000
_cell.length_b   1.000
_cell.length_c   1.000
_cell.angle_alpha   90.00
_cell.angle_beta   90.00
_cell.angle_gamma   90.00
#
_symmetry.space_group_name_H-M   'P 1'
#
loop_
_entity.id
_entity.type
_entity.pdbx_description
1 polymer ?
#
loop_
_entity_poly.entity_id
_entity_poly.type
_entity_poly.pdbx_seq_one_letter_code
_entity_poly.pdbx_strand_id
1 'polypeptide(L)' 'MKKSLLFSFGFIGEVGFATAIPLVIFGLFGRYLDNKYGTSPYFLLGGITVATIQIYFYIKALIKKAIEAFNKLNQNP' A
#
# COMPACT_ATOMS: atom_id res chain seq x y z
N MET A 1 14.73 -22.37 6.15
CA MET A 1 14.79 -21.69 4.82
C MET A 1 13.43 -21.56 4.12
N LYS A 2 12.71 -22.65 3.80
CA LYS A 2 11.44 -22.57 3.03
C LYS A 2 10.35 -21.67 3.65
N LYS A 3 10.18 -21.69 4.98
CA LYS A 3 9.18 -20.86 5.69
C LYS A 3 9.45 -19.36 5.61
N SER A 4 10.73 -18.95 5.67
CA SER A 4 11.13 -17.54 5.56
C SER A 4 10.89 -16.99 4.16
N LEU A 5 11.18 -17.78 3.12
CA LEU A 5 10.89 -17.38 1.73
C LEU A 5 9.38 -17.21 1.48
N LEU A 6 8.56 -18.16 1.95
CA LEU A 6 7.10 -18.07 1.83
C LEU A 6 6.55 -16.82 2.54
N PHE A 7 7.07 -16.51 3.73
CA PHE A 7 6.73 -15.28 4.45
C PHE A 7 7.11 -14.02 3.64
N SER A 8 8.32 -13.96 3.08
CA SER A 8 8.78 -12.83 2.28
C SER A 8 7.91 -12.61 1.03
N PHE A 9 7.56 -13.66 0.30
CA PHE A 9 6.69 -13.54 -0.87
C PHE A 9 5.27 -13.08 -0.49
N GLY A 10 4.70 -13.62 0.59
CA GLY A 10 3.40 -13.17 1.09
C GLY A 10 3.43 -11.68 1.48
N PHE A 11 4.49 -11.26 2.16
CA PHE A 11 4.66 -9.87 2.58
C PHE A 11 4.82 -8.90 1.41
N ILE A 12 5.60 -9.26 0.38
CA ILE A 12 5.72 -8.45 -0.84
C ILE A 12 4.35 -8.27 -1.50
N GLY A 13 3.54 -9.34 -1.56
CA GLY A 13 2.17 -9.26 -2.07
C GLY A 13 1.30 -8.31 -1.24
N GLU A 14 1.35 -8.41 0.09
CA GLU A 14 0.58 -7.55 0.98
C GLU A 14 0.95 -6.06 0.83
N VAL A 15 2.25 -5.74 0.74
CA VAL A 15 2.74 -4.39 0.43
C VAL A 15 2.27 -3.93 -0.96
N GLY A 16 2.37 -4.80 -1.96
CA GLY A 16 1.94 -4.52 -3.33
C GLY A 16 0.46 -4.15 -3.41
N PHE A 17 -0.42 -4.94 -2.78
CA PHE A 17 -1.85 -4.63 -2.74
C PHE A 17 -2.15 -3.39 -1.91
N ALA A 18 -1.50 -3.22 -0.76
CA ALA A 18 -1.69 -2.05 0.11
C ALA A 18 -1.31 -0.73 -0.58
N THR A 19 -0.43 -0.77 -1.58
CA THR A 19 0.01 0.40 -2.36
C THR A 19 -0.78 0.59 -3.65
N ALA A 20 -0.95 -0.47 -4.45
CA ALA A 20 -1.58 -0.40 -5.75
C ALA A 20 -3.07 -0.03 -5.66
N ILE A 21 -3.80 -0.60 -4.69
CA ILE A 21 -5.24 -0.40 -4.56
C ILE A 21 -5.58 1.10 -4.31
N PRO A 22 -5.01 1.78 -3.30
CA PRO A 22 -5.29 3.20 -3.10
C PRO A 22 -4.88 4.08 -4.28
N LEU A 23 -3.69 3.85 -4.86
CA LEU A 23 -3.21 4.65 -6.00
C LEU A 23 -4.14 4.54 -7.21
N VAL A 24 -4.60 3.34 -7.53
CA VAL A 24 -5.54 3.13 -8.64
C VAL A 24 -6.89 3.74 -8.33
N ILE A 25 -7.46 3.49 -7.14
CA ILE A 25 -8.78 4.00 -6.78
C ILE A 25 -8.78 5.53 -6.77
N PHE A 26 -7.89 6.16 -5.99
CA PHE A 26 -7.87 7.62 -5.88
C PHE A 26 -7.34 8.31 -7.12
N GLY A 27 -6.38 7.70 -7.83
CA GLY A 27 -5.86 8.23 -9.08
C GLY A 27 -6.92 8.24 -10.18
N LEU A 28 -7.63 7.13 -10.39
CA LEU A 28 -8.73 7.06 -11.35
C LEU A 28 -9.89 7.97 -10.96
N PHE A 29 -10.24 8.02 -9.68
CA PHE A 29 -11.28 8.92 -9.19
C PHE A 29 -10.89 10.39 -9.42
N GLY A 30 -9.67 10.77 -9.08
CA GLY A 30 -9.14 12.11 -9.34
C GLY A 30 -9.15 12.45 -10.83
N ARG A 31 -8.71 11.51 -11.68
CA ARG A 31 -8.74 11.68 -13.14
C ARG A 31 -10.16 11.84 -13.69
N TYR A 32 -11.12 11.10 -13.15
CA TYR A 32 -12.53 11.22 -13.52
C TYR A 32 -13.07 12.62 -13.19
N LEU A 33 -12.77 13.15 -12.00
CA LEU A 33 -13.16 14.51 -11.62
C LEU A 33 -12.47 15.57 -12.49
N ASP A 34 -11.17 15.39 -12.78
CA ASP A 34 -10.43 16.27 -13.68
C ASP A 34 -11.10 16.40 -15.05
N ASN A 35 -11.51 15.27 -15.64
CA ASN A 35 -12.20 15.25 -16.93
C ASN A 35 -13.61 15.86 -16.85
N LYS A 36 -14.32 15.63 -15.73
CA LYS A 36 -15.68 16.13 -15.53
C LYS A 36 -15.73 17.65 -15.33
N TYR A 37 -14.75 18.23 -14.65
CA TYR A 37 -14.74 19.65 -14.27
C TYR A 37 -13.72 20.48 -15.06
N GLY A 38 -12.98 19.90 -16.00
CA GLY A 38 -11.97 20.62 -16.78
C GLY A 38 -10.77 21.09 -15.94
N THR A 39 -10.46 20.35 -14.88
CA THR A 39 -9.47 20.72 -13.83
C THR A 39 -8.18 19.90 -13.93
N SER A 40 -7.97 19.18 -15.02
CA SER A 40 -6.76 18.37 -15.23
C SER A 40 -5.49 19.20 -15.06
N PRO A 41 -4.50 18.77 -14.25
CA PRO A 41 -4.40 17.51 -13.51
C PRO A 41 -4.59 17.65 -11.97
N TYR A 42 -5.34 18.64 -11.48
CA TYR A 42 -5.36 18.97 -10.06
C TYR A 42 -6.01 17.90 -9.17
N PHE A 43 -7.16 17.33 -9.56
CA PHE A 43 -7.80 16.27 -8.77
C PHE A 43 -7.05 14.95 -8.84
N LEU A 44 -6.38 14.63 -9.97
CA LEU A 44 -5.46 13.50 -10.03
C LEU A 44 -4.33 13.65 -9.00
N LEU A 45 -3.68 14.81 -8.94
CA LEU A 45 -2.61 15.08 -7.97
C LEU A 45 -3.12 15.03 -6.53
N GLY A 46 -4.31 15.59 -6.28
CA GLY A 46 -4.98 15.49 -4.99
C GLY A 46 -5.27 14.04 -4.58
N GLY A 47 -5.79 13.23 -5.51
CA GLY A 47 -6.05 11.81 -5.31
C GLY A 47 -4.78 11.02 -4.98
N ILE A 48 -3.69 11.23 -5.72
CA ILE A 48 -2.40 10.60 -5.45
C ILE A 48 -1.85 11.01 -4.07
N THR A 49 -2.03 12.28 -3.69
CA THR A 49 -1.60 12.78 -2.37
C THR A 49 -2.35 12.07 -1.25
N VAL A 50 -3.69 11.98 -1.35
CA VAL A 50 -4.52 11.26 -0.37
C VAL A 50 -4.16 9.78 -0.31
N ALA A 51 -3.97 9.14 -1.47
CA ALA A 51 -3.53 7.75 -1.54
C ALA A 51 -2.18 7.54 -0.83
N THR A 52 -1.22 8.43 -1.06
CA THR A 52 0.12 8.35 -0.45
C THR A 52 0.04 8.45 1.08
N ILE A 53 -0.77 9.36 1.60
CA ILE A 53 -0.99 9.50 3.05
C ILE A 53 -1.63 8.23 3.62
N GLN A 54 -2.66 7.69 2.96
CA GLN A 54 -3.30 6.45 3.41
C GLN A 54 -2.32 5.27 3.40
N ILE A 55 -1.54 5.13 2.33
CA ILE A 55 -0.50 4.10 2.18
C ILE A 55 0.51 4.18 3.31
N TYR A 56 0.99 5.38 3.67
CA TYR A 56 1.93 5.56 4.77
C TYR A 56 1.41 4.95 6.07
N PHE A 57 0.15 5.23 6.44
CA PHE A 57 -0.45 4.66 7.65
C PHE A 57 -0.61 3.14 7.56
N TYR A 58 -1.02 2.62 6.40
CA TYR A 58 -1.20 1.18 6.19
C TYR A 58 0.12 0.42 6.27
N ILE A 59 1.14 0.90 5.58
CA ILE A 59 2.48 0.30 5.57
C ILE A 59 3.10 0.33 6.96
N LYS A 60 2.92 1.40 7.73
CA LYS A 60 3.39 1.43 9.13
C LYS A 60 2.78 0.30 9.97
N ALA A 61 1.48 0.05 9.81
CA ALA A 61 0.81 -1.05 10.51
C ALA A 61 1.29 -2.43 10.01
N LEU A 62 1.51 -2.56 8.70
CA LEU A 62 1.97 -3.78 8.05
C LEU A 62 3.40 -4.17 8.47
N ILE A 63 4.31 -3.20 8.51
CA ILE A 63 5.70 -3.38 8.97
C ILE A 63 5.71 -3.84 10.43
N LYS A 64 4.90 -3.23 11.30
CA LYS A 64 4.80 -3.64 12.70
C LYS A 64 4.40 -5.12 12.82
N LYS A 65 3.36 -5.55 12.09
CA LYS A 65 2.93 -6.95 12.05
C LYS A 65 4.01 -7.89 11.53
N ALA A 66 4.76 -7.47 10.50
CA ALA A 66 5.82 -8.27 9.91
C ALA A 66 7.00 -8.47 10.86
N ILE A 67 7.41 -7.43 11.59
CA ILE A 67 8.47 -7.53 12.61
C ILE A 67 8.05 -8.50 13.72
N GLU A 68 6.81 -8.40 14.20
CA GLU A 68 6.28 -9.31 15.22
C GLU A 68 6.23 -10.77 14.73
N ALA A 69 5.77 -11.00 13.50
CA ALA A 69 5.75 -12.32 12.89
C ALA A 69 7.16 -12.89 12.68
N PHE A 70 8.11 -12.07 12.23
CA PHE A 70 9.49 -12.46 12.03
C PHE A 70 10.17 -12.85 13.35
N ASN A 71 9.98 -12.05 14.40
CA ASN A 71 10.51 -12.36 15.74
C ASN A 71 9.97 -13.69 16.29
N LYS A 72 8.67 -13.97 16.10
CA LYS A 72 8.07 -15.25 16.50
C LYS A 72 8.65 -16.44 15.74
N LEU A 73 8.94 -16.28 14.45
CA LEU A 73 9.58 -17.33 13.65
C LEU A 73 11.02 -17.60 14.08
N ASN A 74 11.71 -16.61 14.65
CA ASN A 74 13.11 -16.70 15.08
C ASN A 74 13.27 -17.12 16.56
N GLN A 75 12.20 -17.01 17.37
CA GLN A 75 12.18 -17.43 18.79
C GLN A 75 11.79 -18.91 19.00
N ASN A 76 11.40 -19.63 17.95
CA ASN A 76 11.12 -21.06 18.02
C ASN A 76 12.35 -21.83 17.48
N PRO A 77 13.27 -22.29 18.36
CA PRO A 77 14.46 -23.03 17.93
C PRO A 77 14.11 -24.33 17.19
#